data_AF-A0A8A7KEC7-F1
#
_entry.id   AF-A0A8A7KEC7-F1
#
_cell.length_a   1.000
_cell.length_b   1.000
_cell.length_c   1.000
_cell.angle_alpha   90.00
_cell.angle_beta   90.00
_cell.angle_gamma   90.00
#
_symmetry.space_group_name_H-M   'P 1'
#
loop_
_entity.id
_entity.type
_entity.pdbx_description
1 polymer ?
#
loop_
_entity_poly.entity_id
_entity_poly.type
_entity_poly.pdbx_seq_one_letter_code
_entity_poly.pdbx_strand_id
1 'polypeptide(L)'
;MMREIKFRGKHKELGHWVYGDLIHGRDGKVYIDTSQNEVIPETVGQYTGLKDENGQEIYEGNRVRAVYDNPFEYQLEHPEDEGVEIIGNIYENPELVTD
;
A
#
# COMPACT_ATOMS: atom_id res chain seq x y z
N MET A 1 13.88 -3.95 16.22
CA MET A 1 13.99 -3.92 14.75
C MET A 1 13.59 -2.51 14.29
N MET A 2 14.28 -1.94 13.30
CA MET A 2 13.98 -0.60 12.77
C MET A 2 13.18 -0.79 11.48
N ARG A 3 11.87 -0.49 11.50
CA ARG A 3 11.03 -0.52 10.30
C ARG A 3 11.26 0.75 9.49
N GLU A 4 11.34 0.64 8.17
CA GLU A 4 11.36 1.81 7.29
C GLU A 4 10.03 2.56 7.45
N ILE A 5 10.10 3.87 7.67
CA ILE A 5 8.92 4.73 7.79
C ILE A 5 8.80 5.48 6.48
N LYS A 6 7.81 5.10 5.68
CA LYS A 6 7.50 5.67 4.37
C LYS A 6 5.99 5.72 4.21
N PHE A 7 5.48 6.81 3.64
CA PHE A 7 4.06 7.01 3.39
C PHE A 7 3.80 7.21 1.91
N ARG A 8 2.56 6.99 1.51
CA ARG A 8 2.03 7.40 0.21
C ARG A 8 0.69 8.11 0.37
N GLY A 9 0.29 8.86 -0.66
CA GLY A 9 -0.99 9.56 -0.72
C GLY A 9 -1.28 10.03 -2.15
N LYS A 10 -2.56 10.20 -2.48
CA LYS A 10 -2.97 10.77 -3.76
C LYS A 10 -2.76 12.28 -3.74
N HIS A 11 -2.00 12.79 -4.70
CA HIS A 11 -1.81 14.24 -4.88
C HIS A 11 -3.17 14.91 -5.07
N LYS A 12 -3.44 15.97 -4.30
CA LYS A 12 -4.75 16.62 -4.23
C LYS A 12 -5.27 17.09 -5.59
N GLU A 13 -4.41 17.74 -6.37
CA GLU A 13 -4.77 18.28 -7.69
C GLU A 13 -4.51 17.33 -8.86
N LEU A 14 -3.39 16.59 -8.87
CA LEU A 14 -2.95 15.79 -10.01
C LEU A 14 -3.46 14.34 -10.00
N GLY A 15 -3.94 13.84 -8.85
CA GLY A 15 -4.53 12.51 -8.74
C GLY A 15 -3.57 11.32 -8.88
N HIS A 16 -2.26 11.52 -9.08
CA HIS A 16 -1.26 10.46 -9.00
C HIS A 16 -0.83 10.16 -7.56
N TRP A 17 -0.14 9.04 -7.33
CA TRP A 17 0.45 8.72 -6.04
C TRP A 17 1.78 9.46 -5.83
N VAL A 18 1.98 10.03 -4.65
CA VAL A 18 3.27 10.58 -4.17
C VAL A 18 3.73 9.82 -2.93
N TYR A 19 5.04 9.78 -2.68
CA TYR A 19 5.68 8.93 -1.67
C TYR A 19 6.73 9.69 -0.86
N GLY A 20 6.88 9.31 0.41
CA GLY A 20 7.93 9.77 1.34
C GLY A 20 7.38 10.13 2.71
N ASP A 21 7.92 11.15 3.38
CA ASP A 21 7.60 11.44 4.78
C ASP A 21 6.28 12.20 4.96
N LEU A 22 5.50 11.81 5.98
CA LEU A 22 4.25 12.49 6.34
C LEU A 22 4.54 13.75 7.18
N ILE A 23 4.07 14.90 6.69
CA ILE A 23 4.25 16.20 7.37
C ILE A 23 2.87 16.84 7.60
N HIS A 24 2.62 17.28 8.84
CA HIS A 24 1.44 18.07 9.20
C HIS A 24 1.78 19.56 9.18
N GLY A 25 1.13 20.31 8.28
CA GLY A 25 1.27 21.75 8.16
C GLY A 25 0.57 22.50 9.29
N ARG A 26 1.05 23.71 9.60
CA ARG A 26 0.39 24.61 10.58
C ARG A 26 -0.96 25.14 10.10
N ASP A 27 -1.21 25.04 8.81
CA ASP A 27 -2.46 25.37 8.13
C ASP A 27 -3.49 24.22 8.18
N GLY A 28 -3.17 23.12 8.86
CA GLY A 28 -4.04 21.95 8.98
C GLY A 28 -3.98 21.00 7.77
N LYS A 29 -3.10 21.28 6.80
CA LYS A 29 -2.92 20.42 5.62
C LYS A 29 -1.93 19.29 5.89
N VAL A 30 -2.02 18.25 5.05
CA VAL A 30 -1.16 17.05 5.13
C VAL A 30 -0.34 16.94 3.85
N TYR A 31 0.95 16.64 4.00
CA TYR A 31 1.94 16.61 2.92
C TYR A 31 2.75 15.32 2.92
N ILE A 32 3.22 14.92 1.73
CA ILE A 32 4.15 13.80 1.54
C ILE A 32 5.42 14.26 0.79
N ASP A 33 6.56 14.07 1.48
CA ASP A 33 7.95 14.36 1.09
C ASP A 33 8.32 15.80 0.64
N THR A 34 9.61 16.11 0.82
CA THR A 34 10.49 17.29 0.66
C THR A 34 10.06 18.48 -0.22
N SER A 35 9.10 18.31 -1.11
CA SER A 35 8.53 19.38 -1.97
C SER A 35 7.19 19.92 -1.47
N GLN A 36 6.69 19.47 -0.31
CA GLN A 36 5.37 19.84 0.24
C GLN A 36 4.22 19.54 -0.74
N ASN A 37 4.16 18.32 -1.27
CA ASN A 37 3.03 17.89 -2.09
C ASN A 37 1.80 17.71 -1.20
N GLU A 38 0.77 18.55 -1.39
CA GLU A 38 -0.51 18.41 -0.68
C GLU A 38 -1.26 17.17 -1.21
N VAL A 39 -1.68 16.30 -0.29
CA VAL A 39 -2.37 15.04 -0.63
C VAL A 39 -3.79 15.02 -0.08
N ILE A 40 -4.62 14.13 -0.61
CA ILE A 40 -5.94 13.81 -0.07
C ILE A 40 -5.74 13.05 1.25
N PRO A 41 -6.13 13.60 2.42
CA PRO A 41 -5.82 13.01 3.73
C PRO A 41 -6.30 11.56 3.88
N GLU A 42 -7.47 11.24 3.33
CA GLU A 42 -8.08 9.92 3.42
C GLU A 42 -7.30 8.85 2.65
N THR A 43 -6.44 9.25 1.71
CA THR A 43 -5.63 8.31 0.89
C THR A 43 -4.26 8.03 1.48
N VAL A 44 -3.91 8.69 2.59
CA VAL A 44 -2.63 8.49 3.26
C VAL A 44 -2.55 7.06 3.79
N GLY A 45 -1.48 6.34 3.41
CA GLY A 45 -1.22 4.99 3.87
C GLY A 45 0.26 4.77 4.16
N GLN A 46 0.55 4.06 5.24
CA GLN A 46 1.92 3.71 5.63
C GLN A 46 2.41 2.44 4.89
N TYR A 47 3.69 2.41 4.54
CA TYR A 47 4.37 1.19 4.09
C TYR A 47 4.37 0.14 5.20
N THR A 48 3.93 -1.08 4.87
CA THR A 48 3.80 -2.17 5.86
C THR A 48 5.13 -2.80 6.25
N GLY A 49 6.21 -2.56 5.50
CA GLY A 49 7.46 -3.30 5.61
C GLY A 49 7.52 -4.55 4.74
N LEU A 50 6.43 -4.89 4.02
CA LEU A 50 6.29 -6.08 3.19
C LEU A 50 6.21 -5.73 1.71
N LYS A 51 6.70 -6.64 0.88
CA LYS A 51 6.57 -6.59 -0.58
C LYS A 51 5.75 -7.78 -1.06
N ASP A 52 5.04 -7.58 -2.15
CA ASP A 52 4.35 -8.64 -2.86
C ASP A 52 5.35 -9.49 -3.69
N GLU A 53 4.88 -10.55 -4.33
CA GLU A 53 5.71 -11.46 -5.14
C GLU A 53 6.44 -10.76 -6.29
N ASN A 54 5.89 -9.65 -6.79
CA ASN A 54 6.50 -8.85 -7.84
C ASN A 54 7.52 -7.84 -7.30
N GLY A 55 7.79 -7.85 -5.98
CA GLY A 55 8.66 -6.90 -5.30
C GLY A 55 8.04 -5.53 -5.08
N GLN A 56 6.73 -5.38 -5.31
CA GLN A 56 6.01 -4.13 -5.10
C GLN A 56 5.73 -3.95 -3.61
N GLU A 57 6.05 -2.77 -3.08
CA GLU A 57 5.79 -2.41 -1.68
C GLU A 57 4.29 -2.40 -1.37
N ILE A 58 3.91 -3.06 -0.29
CA ILE A 58 2.54 -3.11 0.21
C ILE A 58 2.34 -1.96 1.18
N TYR A 59 1.39 -1.08 0.88
CA TYR A 59 0.97 0.01 1.75
C TYR A 59 -0.44 -0.26 2.29
N GLU A 60 -0.78 0.40 3.40
CA GLU A 60 -2.15 0.43 3.89
C GLU A 60 -3.15 0.82 2.78
N GLY A 61 -4.31 0.15 2.80
CA GLY A 61 -5.33 0.27 1.76
C GLY A 61 -5.09 -0.55 0.49
N ASN A 62 -3.93 -1.19 0.31
CA ASN A 62 -3.78 -2.18 -0.75
C ASN A 62 -4.68 -3.40 -0.51
N ARG A 63 -5.15 -3.99 -1.61
CA ARG A 63 -5.82 -5.28 -1.65
C ARG A 63 -4.85 -6.29 -2.21
N VAL A 64 -4.75 -7.43 -1.52
CA VAL A 64 -3.84 -8.51 -1.89
C VAL A 64 -4.63 -9.79 -2.10
N ARG A 65 -4.11 -10.66 -2.95
CA ARG A 65 -4.61 -12.01 -3.19
C ARG A 65 -3.49 -13.00 -2.91
N ALA A 66 -3.80 -14.11 -2.26
CA ALA A 66 -2.86 -15.22 -2.11
C ALA A 66 -2.55 -15.84 -3.48
N VAL A 67 -1.26 -16.07 -3.73
CA VAL A 67 -0.77 -16.75 -4.93
C VAL A 67 -0.12 -18.05 -4.50
N TYR A 68 -0.45 -19.13 -5.20
CA TYR A 68 0.07 -20.46 -4.95
C TYR A 68 0.86 -20.92 -6.17
N ASP A 69 2.14 -21.24 -5.97
CA ASP A 69 3.01 -21.73 -7.04
C ASP A 69 2.56 -23.09 -7.61
N ASN A 70 1.87 -23.91 -6.80
CA ASN A 70 1.32 -25.19 -7.24
C ASN A 70 -0.05 -25.50 -6.61
N PRO A 71 -1.16 -25.34 -7.35
CA PRO A 71 -2.51 -25.64 -6.83
C PRO A 71 -2.76 -27.13 -6.55
N PHE A 72 -1.84 -28.04 -6.92
CA PHE A 72 -1.93 -29.48 -6.65
C PHE A 72 -1.16 -29.93 -5.39
N GLU A 73 -0.34 -29.07 -4.78
CA GLU A 73 0.41 -29.38 -3.55
C GLU A 73 -0.31 -28.99 -2.26
N TYR A 74 -1.57 -28.56 -2.36
CA TYR A 74 -2.45 -28.19 -1.23
C TYR A 74 -2.60 -29.27 -0.14
N GLN A 75 -2.14 -30.51 -0.40
CA GLN A 75 -2.13 -31.61 0.56
C GLN A 75 -0.87 -31.68 1.45
N LEU A 76 0.12 -30.83 1.23
CA LEU A 76 1.34 -30.77 2.04
C LEU A 76 1.40 -29.43 2.78
N GLU A 77 1.47 -29.53 4.11
CA GLU A 77 1.37 -28.46 5.11
C GLU A 77 2.54 -27.45 5.08
N HIS A 78 2.72 -26.68 4.00
CA HIS A 78 3.71 -25.59 3.90
C HIS A 78 3.03 -24.23 3.69
N PRO A 79 2.31 -23.70 4.70
CA PRO A 79 1.72 -22.35 4.65
C PRO A 79 2.76 -21.23 4.48
N GLU A 80 4.05 -21.52 4.64
CA GLU A 80 5.16 -20.59 4.41
C GLU A 80 5.46 -20.25 2.95
N ASP A 81 4.96 -21.03 1.98
CA ASP A 81 5.11 -20.77 0.54
C ASP A 81 3.91 -19.99 -0.04
N GLU A 82 3.08 -19.40 0.81
CA GLU A 82 1.99 -18.52 0.40
C GLU A 82 2.51 -17.13 0.05
N GLY A 83 2.62 -16.87 -1.25
CA GLY A 83 2.90 -15.55 -1.76
C GLY A 83 1.68 -14.64 -1.76
N VAL A 84 1.90 -13.33 -1.86
CA VAL A 84 0.81 -12.36 -2.05
C VAL A 84 1.07 -11.47 -3.25
N GLU A 85 0.02 -11.14 -3.99
CA GLU A 85 0.06 -10.21 -5.12
C GLU A 85 -0.89 -9.03 -4.84
N ILE A 86 -0.42 -7.81 -5.07
CA ILE A 86 -1.29 -6.63 -4.99
C ILE A 86 -2.21 -6.61 -6.21
N ILE A 87 -3.52 -6.65 -5.95
CA ILE A 87 -4.56 -6.61 -7.00
C ILE A 87 -5.23 -5.24 -7.15
N GLY A 88 -4.92 -4.29 -6.27
CA GLY A 88 -5.45 -2.94 -6.31
C GLY A 88 -5.37 -2.21 -4.97
N ASN A 89 -6.14 -1.15 -4.83
CA ASN A 89 -6.32 -0.45 -3.56
C ASN A 89 -7.73 0.10 -3.41
N ILE A 90 -8.15 0.35 -2.18
CA ILE A 90 -9.51 0.80 -1.85
C ILE A 90 -9.92 2.14 -2.47
N TYR A 91 -8.96 2.95 -2.93
CA TYR A 91 -9.24 4.27 -3.48
C TYR A 91 -9.40 4.25 -5.00
N GLU A 92 -8.68 3.39 -5.70
CA GLU A 92 -8.74 3.24 -7.16
C GLU A 92 -9.59 2.05 -7.62
N ASN A 93 -9.82 1.09 -6.73
CA ASN A 93 -10.55 -0.15 -6.99
C ASN A 93 -11.61 -0.39 -5.91
N PRO A 94 -12.61 0.50 -5.77
CA PRO A 94 -13.66 0.35 -4.76
C PRO A 94 -14.46 -0.96 -4.91
N GLU A 95 -14.49 -1.56 -6.11
CA GLU A 95 -15.09 -2.86 -6.38
C GLU A 95 -14.38 -4.03 -5.65
N LEU A 96 -13.14 -3.84 -5.19
CA LEU A 96 -12.40 -4.81 -4.39
C LEU A 96 -12.70 -4.69 -2.89
N VAL A 97 -13.64 -3.83 -2.51
CA VAL A 97 -14.20 -3.76 -1.16
C VAL A 97 -15.44 -4.64 -1.15
N THR A 98 -15.27 -5.92 -0.82
CA THR A 98 -16.39 -6.84 -0.56
C THR A 98 -16.65 -6.90 0.94
N ASP A 99 -17.93 -6.94 1.32
CA ASP A 99 -18.41 -7.07 2.70
C ASP A 99 -17.95 -8.36 3.40
#